data_AF-A0A9D6E733-F1
#
_entry.id   AF-A0A9D6E733-F1
#
_cell.length_a   1.000
_cell.length_b   1.000
_cell.length_c   1.000
_cell.angle_alpha   90.00
_cell.angle_beta   90.00
_cell.angle_gamma   90.00
#
_symmetry.space_group_name_H-M   'P 1'
#
loop_
_entity.id
_entity.type
_entity.pdbx_description
1 polymer ?
#
loop_
_entity_poly.entity_id
_entity_poly.type
_entity_poly.pdbx_seq_one_letter_code
_entity_poly.pdbx_strand_id
1 'polypeptide(L)'
;MSSQPALTSVAGLLVGHFTDGAVATGCTVVLGPPDGMRAAAYVRGRATGTRELDALSPGHLVPAVHALLLTGGSAYGLGAADGVMRWLAERGRGFPAGAGVVPIVPAAVIFDLAPLGRPDRWPTADGGAAACDAAGVAVAEGSVGAGTGATVGKVLGVAGAMKGGVGTWAERSGDVVVGALAVVNAFGDVRDGAGQIIAGARDAQRFVDAARYLANGGAPGGSFARAGANTTLVVAGTSAQMERTQLAEVARSACDALAQRITPVGTQFDGDIVFAVSVGDRPPPTGPARHGDGHRAGGADGQRDERSAGAGGLTAVSYRLSAVSFLEGLLSFETDGPCSTNRKPTADSRQPVSKLVLFDIDGTLLWTDGAGRRAIRAALLAEMGTAGPIDGYRLDGKTDPQIVQELLAAAGHPDAASPAHIEQVCRRYVSLLQGELEVSAGRSRTYPGVPELLDLLERRADAVLGLLTGNLAEGAALKLRAVGLDPGRFRVGAYGSDAAERSQLPAIAAQRAVPLLGRVVSGNDLVIVGDTPADVTCGASLGARAIGVATGSFSRADLLEAGAYAAFDSFADPVPVVEAVYA
;
A
#
# COMPACT_ATOMS: atom_id res chain seq x y z
N MET A 1 -3.66 20.59 -33.79
CA MET A 1 -4.53 19.66 -33.02
C MET A 1 -4.01 19.62 -31.59
N SER A 2 -4.87 19.52 -30.58
CA SER A 2 -4.39 19.30 -29.21
C SER A 2 -3.91 17.86 -29.08
N SER A 3 -2.72 17.65 -28.50
CA SER A 3 -2.30 16.33 -28.03
C SER A 3 -3.21 15.87 -26.89
N GLN A 4 -3.40 14.56 -26.76
CA GLN A 4 -4.06 14.01 -25.58
C GLN A 4 -3.14 14.17 -24.35
N PRO A 5 -3.70 14.42 -23.16
CA PRO A 5 -2.90 14.50 -21.94
C PRO A 5 -2.32 13.12 -21.59
N ALA A 6 -1.03 13.09 -21.28
CA ALA A 6 -0.22 11.89 -21.09
C ALA A 6 0.98 12.20 -20.19
N LEU A 7 1.73 11.19 -19.73
CA LEU A 7 2.90 11.38 -18.85
C LEU A 7 3.89 12.45 -19.35
N THR A 8 4.08 12.53 -20.67
CA THR A 8 4.92 13.50 -21.39
C THR A 8 4.40 14.94 -21.41
N SER A 9 3.20 15.20 -20.88
CA SER A 9 2.69 16.55 -20.62
C SER A 9 3.45 17.22 -19.47
N VAL A 10 4.11 16.42 -18.62
CA VAL A 10 5.17 16.86 -17.72
C VAL A 10 6.42 17.11 -18.56
N ALA A 11 6.76 18.39 -18.75
CA ALA A 11 7.84 18.80 -19.64
C ALA A 11 9.19 18.18 -19.23
N GLY A 12 9.92 17.63 -20.20
CA GLY A 12 11.20 16.94 -19.97
C GLY A 12 11.08 15.42 -19.81
N LEU A 13 9.87 14.86 -19.65
CA LEU A 13 9.65 13.42 -19.78
C LEU A 13 9.36 13.03 -21.24
N LEU A 14 9.99 11.95 -21.70
CA LEU A 14 9.69 11.27 -22.97
C LEU A 14 9.34 9.81 -22.69
N VAL A 15 8.47 9.22 -23.52
CA VAL A 15 8.13 7.79 -23.44
C VAL A 15 8.39 7.15 -24.80
N GLY A 16 9.02 5.97 -24.79
CA GLY A 16 9.24 5.15 -25.99
C GLY A 16 8.93 3.68 -25.75
N HIS A 17 8.56 2.98 -26.81
CA HIS A 17 8.10 1.59 -26.75
C HIS A 17 8.80 0.72 -27.79
N PHE A 18 9.36 -0.40 -27.36
CA PHE A 18 9.69 -1.52 -28.26
C PHE A 18 8.59 -2.58 -28.17
N THR A 19 8.01 -2.95 -29.30
CA THR A 19 6.80 -3.78 -29.39
C THR A 19 7.04 -4.97 -30.31
N ASP A 20 7.03 -6.19 -29.76
CA ASP A 20 7.00 -7.42 -30.55
C ASP A 20 5.57 -7.99 -30.50
N GLY A 21 4.77 -7.62 -31.51
CA GLY A 21 3.40 -8.11 -31.68
C GLY A 21 3.29 -9.57 -32.13
N ALA A 22 4.38 -10.20 -32.58
CA ALA A 22 4.39 -11.60 -33.03
C ALA A 22 4.72 -12.58 -31.89
N VAL A 23 5.54 -12.14 -30.94
CA VAL A 23 5.72 -12.79 -29.63
C VAL A 23 4.65 -12.35 -28.63
N ALA A 24 3.99 -11.21 -28.85
CA ALA A 24 3.10 -10.53 -27.91
C ALA A 24 3.81 -10.10 -26.60
N THR A 25 4.96 -9.44 -26.74
CA THR A 25 5.72 -8.85 -25.62
C THR A 25 6.37 -7.52 -26.03
N GLY A 26 7.07 -6.85 -25.12
CA GLY A 26 7.77 -5.61 -25.40
C GLY A 26 8.23 -4.88 -24.14
N CYS A 27 8.84 -3.71 -24.31
CA CYS A 27 9.26 -2.87 -23.20
C CYS A 27 8.94 -1.39 -23.44
N THR A 28 9.02 -0.59 -22.38
CA THR A 28 8.65 0.82 -22.35
C THR A 28 9.63 1.57 -21.47
N VAL A 29 10.27 2.57 -22.07
CA VAL A 29 11.24 3.42 -21.38
C VAL A 29 10.60 4.77 -21.13
N VAL A 30 10.70 5.26 -19.90
CA VAL A 30 10.45 6.66 -19.56
C VAL A 30 11.81 7.33 -19.42
N LEU A 31 12.15 8.22 -20.36
CA LEU A 31 13.39 9.02 -20.29
C LEU A 31 13.10 10.34 -19.58
N GLY A 32 14.01 10.73 -18.68
CA GLY A 32 14.05 12.10 -18.14
C GLY A 32 14.80 13.07 -19.07
N PRO A 33 14.97 14.34 -18.66
CA PRO A 33 15.76 15.34 -19.38
C PRO A 33 17.27 15.04 -19.32
N PRO A 34 18.14 15.76 -20.05
CA PRO A 34 19.59 15.51 -20.09
C PRO A 34 20.23 15.43 -18.71
N ASP A 35 19.91 16.38 -17.83
CA ASP A 35 20.41 16.50 -16.44
C ASP A 35 19.82 15.44 -15.48
N GLY A 36 18.94 14.55 -15.96
CA GLY A 36 18.28 13.49 -15.19
C GLY A 36 16.99 13.92 -14.50
N MET A 37 16.33 12.96 -13.84
CA MET A 37 15.13 13.14 -13.04
C MET A 37 15.31 12.56 -11.64
N ARG A 38 14.79 13.25 -10.62
CA ARG A 38 14.68 12.66 -9.28
C ARG A 38 13.61 11.59 -9.32
N ALA A 39 13.86 10.46 -8.65
CA ALA A 39 12.95 9.34 -8.67
C ALA A 39 12.91 8.64 -7.30
N ALA A 40 11.74 8.12 -6.96
CA ALA A 40 11.49 7.21 -5.84
C ALA A 40 10.61 6.05 -6.34
N ALA A 41 10.47 4.99 -5.55
CA ALA A 41 9.54 3.90 -5.83
C ALA A 41 8.85 3.40 -4.56
N TYR A 42 7.65 2.87 -4.73
CA TYR A 42 6.91 2.14 -3.71
C TYR A 42 6.50 0.77 -4.25
N VAL A 43 6.75 -0.27 -3.46
CA VAL A 43 6.43 -1.66 -3.76
C VAL A 43 5.23 -2.08 -2.91
N ARG A 44 4.16 -2.57 -3.56
CA ARG A 44 2.98 -3.13 -2.89
C ARG A 44 2.78 -4.62 -3.20
N GLY A 45 3.19 -5.04 -4.39
CA GLY A 45 3.17 -6.46 -4.78
C GLY A 45 4.19 -7.31 -4.01
N ARG A 46 3.92 -8.62 -4.01
CA ARG A 46 4.77 -9.65 -3.36
C ARG A 46 5.46 -10.57 -4.39
N ALA A 47 5.13 -10.44 -5.68
CA ALA A 47 5.68 -11.22 -6.79
C ALA A 47 6.52 -10.36 -7.75
N THR A 48 7.36 -9.47 -7.21
CA THR A 48 8.12 -8.48 -7.99
C THR A 48 9.38 -9.03 -8.66
N GLY A 49 9.61 -8.68 -9.92
CA GLY A 49 10.93 -8.77 -10.57
C GLY A 49 11.46 -7.37 -10.88
N THR A 50 12.65 -7.03 -10.36
CA THR A 50 13.20 -5.66 -10.40
C THR A 50 14.72 -5.61 -10.56
N ARG A 51 15.23 -4.49 -11.07
CA ARG A 51 16.65 -4.14 -11.13
C ARG A 51 16.86 -2.72 -10.59
N GLU A 52 17.98 -2.49 -9.89
CA GLU A 52 18.44 -1.17 -9.41
C GLU A 52 17.40 -0.35 -8.61
N LEU A 53 16.45 -1.01 -7.94
CA LEU A 53 15.40 -0.33 -7.18
C LEU A 53 15.95 0.40 -5.95
N ASP A 54 16.96 -0.16 -5.29
CA ASP A 54 17.65 0.46 -4.16
C ASP A 54 18.30 1.80 -4.52
N ALA A 55 18.62 2.01 -5.80
CA ALA A 55 19.16 3.28 -6.29
C ALA A 55 18.13 4.44 -6.24
N LEU A 56 16.87 4.13 -5.95
CA LEU A 56 15.77 5.08 -5.72
C LEU A 56 15.49 5.33 -4.22
N SER A 57 16.23 4.70 -3.31
CA SER A 57 16.15 4.99 -1.88
C SER A 57 16.57 6.45 -1.58
N PRO A 58 15.92 7.15 -0.63
CA PRO A 58 16.37 8.47 -0.16
C PRO A 58 17.81 8.48 0.40
N GLY A 59 18.31 7.34 0.89
CA GLY A 59 19.67 7.20 1.43
C GLY A 59 20.74 6.82 0.40
N HIS A 60 20.40 6.73 -0.90
CA HIS A 60 21.33 6.28 -1.94
C HIS A 60 22.20 7.41 -2.51
N LEU A 61 23.45 7.11 -2.87
CA LEU A 61 24.45 8.06 -3.37
C LEU A 61 24.05 8.77 -4.67
N VAL A 62 23.35 8.06 -5.56
CA VAL A 62 22.94 8.56 -6.87
C VAL A 62 21.79 9.56 -6.68
N PRO A 63 21.91 10.85 -7.06
CA PRO A 63 20.85 11.83 -6.81
C PRO A 63 19.67 11.67 -7.77
N ALA A 64 19.95 11.45 -9.06
CA ALA A 64 18.98 11.39 -10.16
C ALA A 64 19.26 10.21 -11.10
N VAL A 65 18.21 9.72 -11.76
CA VAL A 65 18.28 8.68 -12.80
C VAL A 65 17.90 9.28 -14.16
N HIS A 66 18.29 8.64 -15.26
CA HIS A 66 18.05 9.19 -16.61
C HIS A 66 16.97 8.43 -17.38
N ALA A 67 16.63 7.21 -16.94
CA ALA A 67 15.57 6.38 -17.48
C ALA A 67 14.92 5.52 -16.39
N LEU A 68 13.67 5.15 -16.61
CA LEU A 68 13.02 3.99 -15.97
C LEU A 68 12.61 3.00 -17.06
N LEU A 69 12.72 1.70 -16.79
CA LEU A 69 12.33 0.64 -17.72
C LEU A 69 11.19 -0.21 -17.15
N LEU A 70 10.07 -0.25 -17.88
CA LEU A 70 8.99 -1.22 -17.67
C LEU A 70 9.08 -2.26 -18.79
N THR A 71 8.96 -3.56 -18.49
CA THR A 71 9.17 -4.60 -19.52
C THR A 71 8.28 -5.82 -19.33
N GLY A 72 7.88 -6.46 -20.43
CA GLY A 72 7.48 -7.86 -20.43
C GLY A 72 8.68 -8.80 -20.27
N GLY A 73 8.44 -10.09 -20.42
CA GLY A 73 9.43 -11.16 -20.32
C GLY A 73 9.63 -11.75 -18.92
N SER A 74 8.86 -11.32 -17.91
CA SER A 74 9.17 -11.59 -16.49
C SER A 74 10.64 -11.22 -16.17
N ALA A 75 11.27 -11.87 -15.19
CA ALA A 75 12.64 -11.59 -14.77
C ALA A 75 13.68 -11.59 -15.91
N TYR A 76 13.47 -12.35 -17.00
CA TYR A 76 14.35 -12.34 -18.17
C TYR A 76 14.38 -10.99 -18.89
N GLY A 77 13.28 -10.23 -18.85
CA GLY A 77 13.18 -8.89 -19.44
C GLY A 77 14.09 -7.85 -18.79
N LEU A 78 14.62 -8.10 -17.57
CA LEU A 78 15.57 -7.19 -16.91
C LEU A 78 16.88 -7.01 -17.69
N GLY A 79 17.20 -7.91 -18.63
CA GLY A 79 18.31 -7.75 -19.58
C GLY A 79 18.09 -6.65 -20.62
N ALA A 80 16.86 -6.16 -20.81
CA ALA A 80 16.62 -4.99 -21.66
C ALA A 80 17.23 -3.69 -21.08
N ALA A 81 17.46 -3.63 -19.76
CA ALA A 81 18.11 -2.48 -19.12
C ALA A 81 19.56 -2.27 -19.60
N ASP A 82 20.28 -3.32 -19.98
CA ASP A 82 21.67 -3.20 -20.45
C ASP A 82 21.78 -2.37 -21.75
N GLY A 83 20.75 -2.45 -22.62
CA GLY A 83 20.67 -1.62 -23.82
C GLY A 83 20.26 -0.18 -23.54
N VAL A 84 19.39 0.04 -22.54
CA VAL A 84 19.06 1.39 -22.04
C VAL A 84 20.31 2.05 -21.44
N MET A 85 21.10 1.31 -20.65
CA MET A 85 22.38 1.77 -20.13
C MET A 85 23.36 2.08 -21.27
N ARG A 86 23.56 1.17 -22.24
CA ARG A 86 24.43 1.41 -23.42
C ARG A 86 24.05 2.71 -24.13
N TRP A 87 22.76 2.86 -24.47
CA TRP A 87 22.22 4.04 -25.15
C TRP A 87 22.46 5.35 -24.37
N LEU A 88 22.30 5.32 -23.04
CA LEU A 88 22.57 6.46 -22.17
C LEU A 88 24.06 6.78 -22.05
N ALA A 89 24.93 5.77 -21.92
CA ALA A 89 26.37 5.93 -21.82
C ALA A 89 26.97 6.54 -23.10
N GLU A 90 26.56 6.08 -24.27
CA GLU A 90 26.90 6.65 -25.59
C GLU A 90 26.58 8.15 -25.69
N ARG A 91 25.59 8.63 -24.93
CA ARG A 91 25.10 10.01 -24.92
C ARG A 91 25.59 10.81 -23.71
N GLY A 92 26.52 10.25 -22.91
CA GLY A 92 27.10 10.90 -21.73
C GLY A 92 26.13 11.09 -20.56
N ARG A 93 25.05 10.29 -20.48
CA ARG A 93 23.99 10.44 -19.47
C ARG A 93 24.09 9.36 -18.40
N GLY A 94 24.42 9.74 -17.18
CA GLY A 94 24.55 8.79 -16.05
C GLY A 94 25.13 9.46 -14.81
N PHE A 95 25.35 8.68 -13.76
CA PHE A 95 26.08 9.12 -12.58
C PHE A 95 27.56 9.37 -12.93
N PRO A 96 28.13 10.56 -12.68
CA PRO A 96 29.54 10.83 -12.97
C PRO A 96 30.48 9.98 -12.12
N ALA A 97 31.40 9.26 -12.76
CA ALA A 97 32.41 8.43 -12.13
C ALA A 97 33.80 8.76 -12.70
N GLY A 98 34.87 8.37 -12.00
CA GLY A 98 36.25 8.65 -12.42
C GLY A 98 36.69 8.06 -13.77
N ALA A 99 35.84 7.23 -14.39
CA ALA A 99 36.07 6.60 -15.70
C ALA A 99 35.02 7.00 -16.77
N GLY A 100 34.12 7.96 -16.50
CA GLY A 100 33.06 8.37 -17.42
C GLY A 100 31.71 8.56 -16.71
N VAL A 101 30.62 8.08 -17.32
CA VAL A 101 29.31 8.01 -16.68
C VAL A 101 28.88 6.57 -16.45
N VAL A 102 28.18 6.33 -15.34
CA VAL A 102 27.51 5.06 -15.04
C VAL A 102 26.01 5.31 -15.09
N PRO A 103 25.31 4.96 -16.19
CA PRO A 103 23.87 5.06 -16.25
C PRO A 103 23.23 4.15 -15.20
N ILE A 104 22.24 4.67 -14.50
CA ILE A 104 21.47 3.95 -13.49
C ILE A 104 20.05 3.80 -14.04
N VAL A 105 19.59 2.57 -14.21
CA VAL A 105 18.33 2.25 -14.89
C VAL A 105 17.47 1.31 -14.01
N PRO A 106 16.72 1.88 -13.06
CA PRO A 106 15.74 1.11 -12.30
C PRO A 106 14.71 0.51 -13.25
N ALA A 107 14.45 -0.78 -13.09
CA ALA A 107 13.54 -1.53 -13.95
C ALA A 107 12.60 -2.43 -13.17
N ALA A 108 11.40 -2.65 -13.70
CA ALA A 108 10.41 -3.59 -13.19
C ALA A 108 9.72 -4.36 -14.32
N VAL A 109 9.28 -5.58 -14.04
CA VAL A 109 8.78 -6.53 -15.05
C VAL A 109 7.32 -6.88 -14.85
N ILE A 110 6.60 -7.10 -15.95
CA ILE A 110 5.36 -7.87 -15.96
C ILE A 110 5.63 -9.31 -16.39
N PHE A 111 4.85 -10.26 -15.89
CA PHE A 111 4.77 -11.60 -16.47
C PHE A 111 3.76 -11.61 -17.62
N ASP A 112 4.25 -11.77 -18.85
CA ASP A 112 3.44 -11.92 -20.07
C ASP A 112 3.79 -13.16 -20.90
N LEU A 113 4.82 -13.93 -20.50
CA LEU A 113 5.32 -15.18 -21.12
C LEU A 113 4.24 -16.24 -21.41
N ALA A 114 3.09 -16.12 -20.74
CA ALA A 114 1.82 -16.78 -21.03
C ALA A 114 0.67 -15.88 -20.49
N PRO A 115 -0.58 -15.96 -21.01
CA PRO A 115 -1.07 -16.86 -22.05
C PRO A 115 -0.84 -16.35 -23.48
N LEU A 116 -0.51 -15.06 -23.65
CA LEU A 116 -0.31 -14.45 -24.97
C LEU A 116 1.13 -14.57 -25.46
N GLY A 117 2.09 -14.44 -24.53
CA GLY A 117 3.52 -14.47 -24.83
C GLY A 117 4.09 -15.85 -25.13
N ARG A 118 5.42 -15.94 -25.15
CA ARG A 118 6.17 -17.20 -25.29
C ARG A 118 7.25 -17.30 -24.22
N PRO A 119 7.47 -18.47 -23.60
CA PRO A 119 8.50 -18.64 -22.56
C PRO A 119 9.95 -18.61 -23.11
N ASP A 120 10.14 -18.68 -24.43
CA ASP A 120 11.45 -18.68 -25.10
C ASP A 120 11.79 -17.34 -25.79
N ARG A 121 10.96 -16.30 -25.63
CA ARG A 121 11.16 -14.97 -26.23
C ARG A 121 10.72 -13.85 -25.28
N TRP A 122 11.59 -12.87 -25.08
CA TRP A 122 11.39 -11.73 -24.19
C TRP A 122 12.18 -10.52 -24.70
N PRO A 123 11.91 -9.29 -24.22
CA PRO A 123 12.68 -8.10 -24.60
C PRO A 123 14.15 -8.21 -24.16
N THR A 124 15.07 -8.00 -25.10
CA THR A 124 16.53 -8.03 -24.88
C THR A 124 17.10 -6.61 -24.82
N ALA A 125 18.41 -6.49 -24.58
CA ALA A 125 19.13 -5.21 -24.62
C ALA A 125 18.81 -4.38 -25.88
N ASP A 126 18.80 -4.98 -27.07
CA ASP A 126 18.52 -4.25 -28.31
C ASP A 126 17.07 -3.75 -28.37
N GLY A 127 16.11 -4.45 -27.76
CA GLY A 127 14.75 -3.95 -27.55
C GLY A 127 14.70 -2.76 -26.58
N GLY A 128 15.48 -2.79 -25.50
CA GLY A 128 15.63 -1.66 -24.59
C GLY A 128 16.24 -0.43 -25.25
N ALA A 129 17.27 -0.61 -26.09
CA ALA A 129 17.86 0.47 -26.88
C ALA A 129 16.86 1.04 -27.92
N ALA A 130 16.15 0.17 -28.66
CA ALA A 130 15.13 0.58 -29.61
C ALA A 130 13.97 1.33 -28.93
N ALA A 131 13.61 1.00 -27.69
CA ALA A 131 12.63 1.75 -26.91
C ALA A 131 13.14 3.16 -26.53
N CYS A 132 14.45 3.36 -26.35
CA CYS A 132 15.03 4.70 -26.17
C CYS A 132 15.06 5.51 -27.48
N ASP A 133 15.41 4.89 -28.61
CA ASP A 133 15.38 5.55 -29.93
C ASP A 133 13.96 5.93 -30.37
N ALA A 134 12.95 5.16 -29.94
CA ALA A 134 11.54 5.44 -30.15
C ALA A 134 10.92 6.44 -29.13
N ALA A 135 11.71 7.04 -28.23
CA ALA A 135 11.18 7.87 -27.16
C ALA A 135 10.79 9.28 -27.63
N GLY A 136 9.54 9.67 -27.37
CA GLY A 136 8.99 10.96 -27.79
C GLY A 136 7.93 11.52 -26.85
N VAL A 137 7.33 12.65 -27.26
CA VAL A 137 6.25 13.32 -26.51
C VAL A 137 4.86 12.72 -26.78
N ALA A 138 4.69 11.99 -27.90
CA ALA A 138 3.46 11.28 -28.22
C ALA A 138 3.52 9.86 -27.65
N VAL A 139 2.68 9.57 -26.66
CA VAL A 139 2.60 8.25 -26.00
C VAL A 139 1.55 7.40 -26.70
N ALA A 140 1.85 6.12 -26.93
CA ALA A 140 0.89 5.16 -27.47
C ALA A 140 0.21 4.37 -26.34
N GLU A 141 -1.10 4.16 -26.45
CA GLU A 141 -1.89 3.35 -25.52
C GLU A 141 -2.19 1.95 -26.07
N GLY A 142 -2.64 1.05 -25.18
CA GLY A 142 -3.12 -0.28 -25.52
C GLY A 142 -2.00 -1.32 -25.61
N SER A 143 -1.99 -2.09 -26.70
CA SER A 143 -1.13 -3.27 -26.86
C SER A 143 0.23 -2.92 -27.47
N VAL A 144 0.97 -2.05 -26.78
CA VAL A 144 2.30 -1.55 -27.17
C VAL A 144 3.28 -1.67 -26.02
N GLY A 145 4.57 -1.78 -26.33
CA GLY A 145 5.63 -1.78 -25.32
C GLY A 145 5.45 -2.90 -24.28
N ALA A 146 5.62 -2.57 -23.00
CA ALA A 146 5.36 -3.52 -21.91
C ALA A 146 3.86 -3.89 -21.79
N GLY A 147 2.95 -3.13 -22.39
CA GLY A 147 1.52 -3.46 -22.45
C GLY A 147 1.16 -4.52 -23.50
N THR A 148 2.08 -4.94 -24.36
CA THR A 148 1.80 -5.81 -25.51
C THR A 148 1.17 -7.13 -25.08
N GLY A 149 1.80 -7.89 -24.18
CA GLY A 149 1.25 -9.15 -23.65
C GLY A 149 0.36 -9.01 -22.41
N ALA A 150 0.20 -7.80 -21.87
CA ALA A 150 -0.50 -7.55 -20.61
C ALA A 150 -1.98 -7.99 -20.62
N THR A 151 -2.44 -8.60 -19.54
CA THR A 151 -3.81 -9.11 -19.33
C THR A 151 -4.32 -8.82 -17.91
N VAL A 152 -5.65 -8.69 -17.74
CA VAL A 152 -6.31 -8.32 -16.47
C VAL A 152 -7.45 -9.29 -16.13
N GLY A 153 -7.89 -9.33 -14.87
CA GLY A 153 -9.09 -10.07 -14.47
C GLY A 153 -8.91 -11.59 -14.51
N LYS A 154 -8.00 -12.12 -13.69
CA LYS A 154 -7.51 -13.50 -13.78
C LYS A 154 -8.03 -14.43 -12.68
N VAL A 155 -9.08 -14.02 -11.95
CA VAL A 155 -9.64 -14.80 -10.83
C VAL A 155 -10.16 -16.18 -11.26
N LEU A 156 -10.71 -16.28 -12.48
CA LEU A 156 -11.13 -17.54 -13.11
C LEU A 156 -10.00 -18.25 -13.89
N GLY A 157 -8.75 -17.79 -13.72
CA GLY A 157 -7.62 -18.16 -14.55
C GLY A 157 -7.60 -17.45 -15.91
N VAL A 158 -6.55 -17.72 -16.69
CA VAL A 158 -6.25 -17.02 -17.95
C VAL A 158 -7.36 -17.09 -19.02
N ALA A 159 -8.25 -18.09 -18.97
CA ALA A 159 -9.34 -18.23 -19.93
C ALA A 159 -10.47 -17.20 -19.72
N GLY A 160 -10.65 -16.70 -18.48
CA GLY A 160 -11.61 -15.64 -18.17
C GLY A 160 -11.05 -14.22 -18.32
N ALA A 161 -9.76 -14.08 -18.66
CA ALA A 161 -9.06 -12.80 -18.64
C ALA A 161 -9.48 -11.83 -19.77
N MET A 162 -9.11 -10.56 -19.58
CA MET A 162 -9.21 -9.50 -20.59
C MET A 162 -7.84 -8.96 -20.99
N LYS A 163 -7.79 -8.28 -22.14
CA LYS A 163 -6.57 -7.62 -22.61
C LYS A 163 -6.31 -6.35 -21.80
N GLY A 164 -5.19 -6.32 -21.11
CA GLY A 164 -4.62 -5.12 -20.49
C GLY A 164 -3.78 -4.32 -21.48
N GLY A 165 -2.96 -3.39 -21.00
CA GLY A 165 -2.11 -2.60 -21.88
C GLY A 165 -1.37 -1.46 -21.19
N VAL A 166 -0.78 -0.59 -22.00
CA VAL A 166 -0.37 0.75 -21.59
C VAL A 166 -1.60 1.65 -21.53
N GLY A 167 -1.75 2.43 -20.47
CA GLY A 167 -2.65 3.59 -20.42
C GLY A 167 -1.90 4.81 -19.90
N THR A 168 -2.31 6.02 -20.28
CA THR A 168 -1.68 7.26 -19.81
C THR A 168 -2.67 8.41 -19.66
N TRP A 169 -2.37 9.33 -18.75
CA TRP A 169 -3.15 10.56 -18.54
C TRP A 169 -2.24 11.67 -18.00
N ALA A 170 -2.73 12.91 -18.01
CA ALA A 170 -2.15 14.01 -17.26
C ALA A 170 -3.21 15.06 -16.90
N GLU A 171 -2.92 15.83 -15.86
CA GLU A 171 -3.76 16.91 -15.37
C GLU A 171 -2.88 18.07 -14.86
N ARG A 172 -3.44 19.28 -14.83
CA ARG A 172 -2.72 20.51 -14.47
C ARG A 172 -3.52 21.25 -13.41
N SER A 173 -2.87 21.62 -12.31
CA SER A 173 -3.38 22.64 -11.39
C SER A 173 -2.37 23.79 -11.35
N GLY A 174 -2.81 24.98 -11.74
CA GLY A 174 -1.93 26.13 -11.89
C GLY A 174 -0.77 25.88 -12.87
N ASP A 175 0.46 26.07 -12.38
CA ASP A 175 1.71 25.82 -13.08
C ASP A 175 2.12 24.33 -13.06
N VAL A 176 1.80 23.60 -11.98
CA VAL A 176 2.12 22.17 -11.81
C VAL A 176 1.33 21.29 -12.79
N VAL A 177 2.06 20.44 -13.52
CA VAL A 177 1.51 19.33 -14.30
C VAL A 177 1.86 18.03 -13.62
N VAL A 178 0.88 17.13 -13.52
CA VAL A 178 1.05 15.74 -13.11
C VAL A 178 0.71 14.85 -14.31
N GLY A 179 1.52 13.84 -14.55
CA GLY A 179 1.29 12.80 -15.54
C GLY A 179 1.35 11.41 -14.94
N ALA A 180 0.69 10.44 -15.57
CA ALA A 180 0.77 9.04 -15.19
C ALA A 180 0.86 8.14 -16.43
N LEU A 181 1.65 7.08 -16.36
CA LEU A 181 1.64 5.95 -17.28
C LEU A 181 1.51 4.65 -16.49
N ALA A 182 0.60 3.76 -16.90
CA ALA A 182 0.39 2.46 -16.28
C ALA A 182 0.50 1.32 -17.29
N VAL A 183 1.16 0.23 -16.92
CA VAL A 183 1.20 -1.04 -17.62
C VAL A 183 0.37 -2.03 -16.81
N VAL A 184 -0.84 -2.31 -17.26
CA VAL A 184 -1.85 -3.01 -16.45
C VAL A 184 -1.91 -4.50 -16.82
N ASN A 185 -1.20 -5.33 -16.05
CA ASN A 185 -1.22 -6.80 -16.13
C ASN A 185 -1.73 -7.43 -14.81
N ALA A 186 -2.71 -6.79 -14.17
CA ALA A 186 -3.24 -7.11 -12.84
C ALA A 186 -3.85 -8.52 -12.71
N PHE A 187 -3.92 -9.03 -11.48
CA PHE A 187 -4.76 -10.17 -11.12
C PHE A 187 -6.25 -9.80 -11.06
N GLY A 188 -6.60 -8.64 -10.46
CA GLY A 188 -7.98 -8.20 -10.27
C GLY A 188 -8.63 -7.46 -11.45
N ASP A 189 -9.80 -6.89 -11.17
CA ASP A 189 -10.65 -6.18 -12.14
C ASP A 189 -10.39 -4.66 -12.11
N VAL A 190 -10.31 -4.06 -13.30
CA VAL A 190 -10.18 -2.61 -13.50
C VAL A 190 -11.56 -1.93 -13.45
N ARG A 191 -11.67 -0.84 -12.68
CA ARG A 191 -12.94 -0.15 -12.37
C ARG A 191 -12.94 1.33 -12.73
N ASP A 192 -14.13 1.84 -13.06
CA ASP A 192 -14.39 3.26 -13.30
C ASP A 192 -14.56 4.09 -12.00
N GLY A 193 -15.00 5.34 -12.11
CA GLY A 193 -15.25 6.22 -10.97
C GLY A 193 -16.51 5.88 -10.16
N ALA A 194 -17.37 5.00 -10.65
CA ALA A 194 -18.56 4.48 -9.97
C ALA A 194 -18.35 3.04 -9.43
N GLY A 195 -17.13 2.51 -9.50
CA GLY A 195 -16.79 1.15 -9.08
C GLY A 195 -17.25 0.04 -10.04
N GLN A 196 -17.76 0.40 -11.23
CA GLN A 196 -18.17 -0.55 -12.26
C GLN A 196 -16.95 -1.15 -12.94
N ILE A 197 -16.98 -2.47 -13.19
CA ILE A 197 -15.89 -3.16 -13.89
C ILE A 197 -15.93 -2.77 -15.37
N ILE A 198 -14.82 -2.23 -15.87
CA ILE A 198 -14.63 -1.84 -17.28
C ILE A 198 -13.72 -2.82 -18.04
N ALA A 199 -12.84 -3.51 -17.33
CA ALA A 199 -12.18 -4.73 -17.80
C ALA A 199 -11.83 -5.61 -16.61
N GLY A 200 -12.02 -6.91 -16.73
CA GLY A 200 -11.90 -7.81 -15.59
C GLY A 200 -12.20 -9.26 -15.97
N ALA A 201 -12.35 -10.11 -14.96
CA ALA A 201 -12.65 -11.51 -15.17
C ALA A 201 -14.03 -11.66 -15.79
N ARG A 202 -14.17 -12.59 -16.73
CA ARG A 202 -15.43 -12.88 -17.42
C ARG A 202 -15.75 -14.36 -17.42
N ASP A 203 -17.03 -14.64 -17.19
CA ASP A 203 -17.66 -15.89 -17.62
C ASP A 203 -18.45 -15.60 -18.91
N ALA A 204 -18.08 -16.27 -19.99
CA ALA A 204 -18.46 -15.98 -21.37
C ALA A 204 -18.38 -14.48 -21.75
N GLN A 205 -19.49 -13.74 -21.61
CA GLN A 205 -19.62 -12.32 -21.98
C GLN A 205 -19.99 -11.42 -20.78
N ARG A 206 -20.02 -11.96 -19.55
CA ARG A 206 -20.40 -11.23 -18.33
C ARG A 206 -19.21 -11.09 -17.39
N PHE A 207 -19.06 -9.93 -16.77
CA PHE A 207 -18.07 -9.74 -15.71
C PHE A 207 -18.40 -10.60 -14.48
N VAL A 208 -17.36 -11.18 -13.90
CA VAL A 208 -17.38 -11.87 -12.61
C VAL A 208 -16.51 -11.07 -11.66
N ASP A 209 -17.14 -10.38 -10.72
CA ASP A 209 -16.46 -9.52 -9.75
C ASP A 209 -15.50 -10.35 -8.89
N ALA A 210 -14.20 -10.14 -9.09
CA ALA A 210 -13.14 -10.92 -8.47
C ALA A 210 -13.11 -10.79 -6.95
N ALA A 211 -13.43 -9.61 -6.41
CA ALA A 211 -13.50 -9.40 -4.97
C ALA A 211 -14.67 -10.20 -4.36
N ARG A 212 -15.85 -10.18 -4.98
CA ARG A 212 -17.02 -10.97 -4.55
C ARG A 212 -16.81 -12.47 -4.74
N TYR A 213 -16.17 -12.89 -5.83
CA TYR A 213 -15.85 -14.30 -6.07
C TYR A 213 -14.93 -14.86 -4.96
N LEU A 214 -13.87 -14.13 -4.60
CA LEU A 214 -12.95 -14.52 -3.52
C LEU A 214 -13.64 -14.50 -2.15
N ALA A 215 -14.43 -13.45 -1.86
CA ALA A 215 -15.18 -13.32 -0.60
C ALA A 215 -16.19 -14.47 -0.39
N ASN A 216 -16.78 -14.99 -1.48
CA ASN A 216 -17.66 -16.15 -1.47
C ASN A 216 -16.91 -17.50 -1.43
N GLY A 217 -15.61 -17.51 -1.12
CA GLY A 217 -14.78 -18.72 -1.01
C GLY A 217 -14.28 -19.28 -2.35
N GLY A 218 -14.43 -18.53 -3.46
CA GLY A 218 -13.97 -18.94 -4.78
C GLY A 218 -12.45 -19.01 -4.87
N ALA A 219 -11.89 -20.17 -5.23
CA ALA A 219 -10.44 -20.34 -5.39
C ALA A 219 -9.94 -19.83 -6.76
N PRO A 220 -8.79 -19.14 -6.84
CA PRO A 220 -8.19 -18.73 -8.11
C PRO A 220 -7.91 -19.93 -9.03
N GLY A 221 -8.50 -19.94 -10.24
CA GLY A 221 -8.23 -20.94 -11.29
C GLY A 221 -8.37 -22.42 -10.88
N GLY A 222 -9.10 -22.72 -9.80
CA GLY A 222 -9.23 -24.07 -9.22
C GLY A 222 -7.99 -24.61 -8.50
N SER A 223 -6.89 -23.86 -8.43
CA SER A 223 -5.70 -24.16 -7.61
C SER A 223 -4.76 -22.96 -7.57
N PHE A 224 -4.22 -22.64 -6.38
CA PHE A 224 -3.25 -21.55 -6.16
C PHE A 224 -2.08 -21.55 -7.16
N ALA A 225 -1.61 -22.73 -7.57
CA ALA A 225 -0.50 -22.89 -8.51
C ALA A 225 -0.81 -22.41 -9.96
N ARG A 226 -2.06 -22.04 -10.26
CA ARG A 226 -2.52 -21.59 -11.59
C ARG A 226 -2.88 -20.11 -11.70
N ALA A 227 -2.77 -19.33 -10.62
CA ALA A 227 -3.10 -17.90 -10.61
C ALA A 227 -2.13 -17.03 -11.44
N GLY A 228 -0.94 -17.55 -11.76
CA GLY A 228 0.12 -16.85 -12.48
C GLY A 228 0.84 -15.79 -11.63
N ALA A 229 1.95 -15.28 -12.14
CA ALA A 229 2.49 -14.01 -11.69
C ALA A 229 1.76 -12.88 -12.43
N ASN A 230 1.44 -11.81 -11.71
CA ASN A 230 0.63 -10.68 -12.17
C ASN A 230 1.32 -9.38 -11.77
N THR A 231 1.01 -8.26 -12.42
CA THR A 231 1.76 -7.02 -12.17
C THR A 231 1.04 -5.80 -12.73
N THR A 232 0.92 -4.73 -11.94
CA THR A 232 0.66 -3.39 -12.46
C THR A 232 1.84 -2.49 -12.18
N LEU A 233 2.46 -1.97 -13.23
CA LEU A 233 3.58 -1.04 -13.11
C LEU A 233 3.11 0.37 -13.45
N VAL A 234 3.40 1.34 -12.59
CA VAL A 234 2.99 2.74 -12.78
C VAL A 234 4.20 3.66 -12.69
N VAL A 235 4.25 4.68 -13.56
CA VAL A 235 5.15 5.83 -13.42
C VAL A 235 4.29 7.08 -13.29
N ALA A 236 4.30 7.69 -12.11
CA ALA A 236 3.74 9.02 -11.87
C ALA A 236 4.85 10.07 -12.05
N GLY A 237 4.61 11.09 -12.87
CA GLY A 237 5.52 12.21 -13.09
C GLY A 237 4.92 13.53 -12.63
N THR A 238 5.76 14.45 -12.17
CA THR A 238 5.35 15.82 -11.82
C THR A 238 6.38 16.85 -12.27
N SER A 239 5.91 18.05 -12.61
CA SER A 239 6.75 19.22 -12.87
C SER A 239 7.09 20.01 -11.60
N ALA A 240 6.49 19.66 -10.45
CA ALA A 240 6.86 20.23 -9.17
C ALA A 240 8.25 19.70 -8.75
N GLN A 241 9.11 20.56 -8.20
CA GLN A 241 10.37 20.12 -7.61
C GLN A 241 10.09 19.37 -6.31
N MET A 242 10.55 18.12 -6.22
CA MET A 242 10.35 17.29 -5.01
C MET A 242 11.63 16.55 -4.62
N GLU A 243 11.86 16.38 -3.33
CA GLU A 243 12.89 15.50 -2.77
C GLU A 243 12.48 14.03 -2.85
N ARG A 244 13.46 13.12 -2.75
CA ARG A 244 13.21 11.66 -2.82
C ARG A 244 12.24 11.15 -1.76
N THR A 245 12.22 11.75 -0.58
CA THR A 245 11.25 11.44 0.50
C THR A 245 9.83 11.85 0.10
N GLN A 246 9.64 13.06 -0.42
CA GLN A 246 8.34 13.53 -0.89
C GLN A 246 7.84 12.71 -2.09
N LEU A 247 8.73 12.34 -3.02
CA LEU A 247 8.40 11.42 -4.12
C LEU A 247 8.00 10.02 -3.64
N ALA A 248 8.56 9.53 -2.52
CA ALA A 248 8.13 8.25 -1.95
C ALA A 248 6.67 8.32 -1.45
N GLU A 249 6.24 9.45 -0.87
CA GLU A 249 4.83 9.67 -0.52
C GLU A 249 3.92 9.79 -1.75
N VAL A 250 4.39 10.41 -2.84
CA VAL A 250 3.68 10.41 -4.12
C VAL A 250 3.53 8.99 -4.67
N ALA A 251 4.58 8.16 -4.61
CA ALA A 251 4.53 6.76 -5.05
C ALA A 251 3.54 5.92 -4.22
N ARG A 252 3.47 6.14 -2.90
CA ARG A 252 2.45 5.52 -2.03
C ARG A 252 1.04 6.00 -2.39
N SER A 253 0.83 7.30 -2.49
CA SER A 253 -0.48 7.92 -2.78
C SER A 253 -1.04 7.45 -4.12
N ALA A 254 -0.20 7.39 -5.16
CA ALA A 254 -0.59 6.84 -6.47
C ALA A 254 -0.85 5.32 -6.43
N CYS A 255 -0.29 4.59 -5.48
CA CYS A 255 -0.59 3.18 -5.25
C CYS A 255 -1.90 2.94 -4.49
N ASP A 256 -2.33 3.87 -3.63
CA ASP A 256 -3.67 3.85 -3.04
C ASP A 256 -4.73 4.31 -4.05
N ALA A 257 -4.42 5.27 -4.93
CA ALA A 257 -5.24 5.58 -6.09
C ALA A 257 -5.39 4.36 -7.03
N LEU A 258 -4.33 3.56 -7.22
CA LEU A 258 -4.40 2.30 -7.96
C LEU A 258 -5.37 1.30 -7.29
N ALA A 259 -5.40 1.24 -5.96
CA ALA A 259 -6.29 0.34 -5.22
C ALA A 259 -7.78 0.71 -5.28
N GLN A 260 -8.10 1.98 -5.59
CA GLN A 260 -9.47 2.39 -5.92
C GLN A 260 -9.92 1.94 -7.32
N ARG A 261 -8.96 1.58 -8.20
CA ARG A 261 -9.21 1.34 -9.63
C ARG A 261 -8.91 -0.09 -10.08
N ILE A 262 -8.25 -0.90 -9.25
CA ILE A 262 -8.02 -2.32 -9.48
C ILE A 262 -8.44 -3.08 -8.21
N THR A 263 -9.28 -4.11 -8.34
CA THR A 263 -9.78 -4.85 -7.17
C THR A 263 -9.92 -6.35 -7.47
N PRO A 264 -9.26 -7.25 -6.71
CA PRO A 264 -8.20 -6.97 -5.74
C PRO A 264 -6.90 -6.49 -6.42
N VAL A 265 -6.00 -5.89 -5.63
CA VAL A 265 -4.68 -5.40 -6.04
C VAL A 265 -3.68 -5.68 -4.91
N GLY A 266 -2.37 -5.69 -5.18
CA GLY A 266 -1.35 -5.98 -4.17
C GLY A 266 -1.49 -7.37 -3.57
N THR A 267 -2.06 -8.33 -4.31
CA THR A 267 -2.19 -9.71 -3.83
C THR A 267 -0.82 -10.39 -3.78
N GLN A 268 -0.75 -11.58 -3.16
CA GLN A 268 0.45 -12.42 -3.19
C GLN A 268 0.90 -12.79 -4.63
N PHE A 269 0.01 -12.67 -5.62
CA PHE A 269 0.28 -12.96 -7.02
C PHE A 269 0.71 -11.72 -7.81
N ASP A 270 0.47 -10.52 -7.29
CA ASP A 270 0.81 -9.26 -7.97
C ASP A 270 2.22 -8.79 -7.59
N GLY A 271 2.93 -8.22 -8.55
CA GLY A 271 4.21 -7.52 -8.41
C GLY A 271 4.06 -6.00 -8.51
N ASP A 272 2.94 -5.44 -8.05
CA ASP A 272 2.58 -4.03 -8.21
C ASP A 272 3.66 -3.08 -7.65
N ILE A 273 4.13 -2.17 -8.52
CA ILE A 273 5.16 -1.16 -8.22
C ILE A 273 4.73 0.18 -8.82
N VAL A 274 4.87 1.24 -8.03
CA VAL A 274 4.73 2.62 -8.48
C VAL A 274 6.07 3.34 -8.38
N PHE A 275 6.55 3.87 -9.49
CA PHE A 275 7.63 4.84 -9.53
C PHE A 275 7.05 6.25 -9.51
N ALA A 276 7.68 7.17 -8.79
CA ALA A 276 7.36 8.59 -8.82
C ALA A 276 8.59 9.38 -9.26
N VAL A 277 8.43 10.30 -10.23
CA VAL A 277 9.52 11.11 -10.79
C VAL A 277 9.22 12.61 -10.77
N SER A 278 10.23 13.41 -10.47
CA SER A 278 10.21 14.89 -10.51
C SER A 278 11.18 15.36 -11.57
N VAL A 279 10.70 16.23 -12.46
CA VAL A 279 11.51 17.01 -13.41
C VAL A 279 11.19 18.48 -13.23
N GLY A 280 12.20 19.32 -12.99
CA GLY A 280 11.98 20.73 -12.69
C GLY A 280 13.23 21.58 -12.89
N ASP A 281 13.01 22.86 -13.17
CA ASP A 281 14.07 23.77 -13.61
C ASP A 281 14.97 24.24 -12.46
N ARG A 282 15.99 23.42 -12.18
CA ARG A 282 17.26 23.73 -11.48
C ARG A 282 17.24 23.94 -9.94
N PRO A 283 18.40 23.77 -9.27
CA PRO A 283 18.46 23.29 -7.88
C PRO A 283 18.82 24.35 -6.82
N PRO A 284 18.71 24.03 -5.52
CA PRO A 284 19.31 24.81 -4.44
C PRO A 284 20.85 24.84 -4.53
N PRO A 285 21.52 26.00 -4.34
CA PRO A 285 22.98 26.12 -4.51
C PRO A 285 23.79 26.19 -3.20
N THR A 286 24.85 25.39 -3.10
CA THR A 286 26.07 25.75 -2.33
C THR A 286 27.31 25.14 -2.98
N GLY A 287 28.29 25.98 -3.33
CA GLY A 287 29.64 25.54 -3.74
C GLY A 287 30.57 25.30 -2.55
N PRO A 288 31.90 25.16 -2.80
CA PRO A 288 32.66 26.35 -3.20
C PRO A 288 33.62 26.16 -4.39
N ALA A 289 34.21 27.31 -4.81
CA ALA A 289 35.38 27.46 -5.70
C ALA A 289 35.26 27.06 -7.19
N ARG A 290 35.07 28.09 -8.03
CA ARG A 290 35.04 28.10 -9.50
C ARG A 290 36.37 27.69 -10.17
N HIS A 291 36.29 27.08 -11.34
CA HIS A 291 36.98 27.40 -12.61
C HIS A 291 36.15 26.74 -13.75
N GLY A 292 36.10 27.18 -15.01
CA GLY A 292 36.61 28.40 -15.68
C GLY A 292 36.43 28.22 -17.20
N ASP A 293 35.78 29.17 -17.89
CA ASP A 293 35.44 29.18 -19.33
C ASP A 293 34.57 28.00 -19.87
N GLY A 294 33.81 28.12 -20.97
CA GLY A 294 33.35 29.30 -21.71
C GLY A 294 33.46 29.20 -23.24
N HIS A 295 32.35 28.98 -23.97
CA HIS A 295 32.18 29.35 -25.40
C HIS A 295 30.69 29.37 -25.83
N ARG A 296 30.39 29.78 -27.09
CA ARG A 296 29.04 30.12 -27.60
C ARG A 296 28.67 29.47 -28.95
N ALA A 297 27.35 29.39 -29.17
CA ALA A 297 26.59 29.61 -30.44
C ALA A 297 26.46 28.50 -31.51
N GLY A 298 25.28 28.52 -32.17
CA GLY A 298 24.92 27.80 -33.41
C GLY A 298 24.23 26.45 -33.21
N GLY A 299 23.13 26.10 -33.91
CA GLY A 299 22.29 26.93 -34.79
C GLY A 299 21.18 26.15 -35.52
N ALA A 300 19.95 26.68 -35.45
CA ALA A 300 18.80 26.66 -36.39
C ALA A 300 18.44 25.43 -37.27
N ASP A 301 17.15 25.07 -37.18
CA ASP A 301 16.18 24.66 -38.21
C ASP A 301 16.46 23.56 -39.27
N GLY A 302 15.51 22.61 -39.33
CA GLY A 302 15.24 21.70 -40.45
C GLY A 302 13.81 21.16 -40.32
N GLN A 303 12.97 21.29 -41.35
CA GLN A 303 11.51 21.19 -41.25
C GLN A 303 10.93 20.21 -42.29
N ARG A 304 9.70 19.67 -42.03
CA ARG A 304 8.77 19.02 -43.01
C ARG A 304 9.18 17.61 -43.48
N ASP A 305 8.36 16.77 -44.13
CA ASP A 305 6.90 16.47 -44.26
C ASP A 305 6.90 15.09 -45.04
N GLU A 306 5.91 14.18 -45.15
CA GLU A 306 4.47 14.07 -44.84
C GLU A 306 3.99 12.57 -45.02
N ARG A 307 2.65 12.30 -44.97
CA ARG A 307 1.91 11.18 -45.67
C ARG A 307 2.27 9.70 -45.32
N SER A 308 1.43 8.93 -44.61
CA SER A 308 0.20 8.19 -45.05
C SER A 308 0.47 6.95 -45.95
N ALA A 309 -0.15 5.77 -45.83
CA ALA A 309 -1.23 5.18 -44.98
C ALA A 309 -1.15 3.62 -45.11
N GLY A 310 -1.94 2.73 -44.48
CA GLY A 310 -3.04 2.81 -43.51
C GLY A 310 -3.87 1.50 -43.49
N ALA A 311 -4.75 1.31 -42.48
CA ALA A 311 -5.49 0.07 -42.13
C ALA A 311 -4.59 -1.13 -41.69
N GLY A 312 -5.00 -2.02 -40.79
CA GLY A 312 -6.15 -2.15 -39.87
C GLY A 312 -5.91 -3.37 -38.96
N GLY A 313 -6.62 -3.67 -37.88
CA GLY A 313 -7.77 -3.01 -37.24
C GLY A 313 -8.37 -3.97 -36.19
N LEU A 314 -8.04 -3.76 -34.91
CA LEU A 314 -8.61 -4.46 -33.75
C LEU A 314 -8.58 -3.48 -32.57
N THR A 315 -9.73 -3.03 -32.09
CA THR A 315 -9.84 -1.93 -31.12
C THR A 315 -9.57 -2.38 -29.70
N ALA A 316 -8.49 -1.88 -29.09
CA ALA A 316 -8.27 -1.95 -27.64
C ALA A 316 -9.16 -0.94 -26.89
N VAL A 317 -9.49 -1.24 -25.63
CA VAL A 317 -10.17 -0.32 -24.72
C VAL A 317 -9.14 0.66 -24.15
N SER A 318 -9.38 1.97 -24.25
CA SER A 318 -8.53 3.02 -23.63
C SER A 318 -8.90 3.20 -22.16
N TYR A 319 -7.90 3.11 -21.27
CA TYR A 319 -8.08 3.13 -19.82
C TYR A 319 -7.79 4.52 -19.24
N ARG A 320 -8.77 5.41 -19.29
CA ARG A 320 -8.64 6.77 -18.70
C ARG A 320 -8.71 6.74 -17.18
N LEU A 321 -7.54 6.76 -16.54
CA LEU A 321 -7.40 7.07 -15.11
C LEU A 321 -7.68 8.56 -14.89
N SER A 322 -8.78 8.89 -14.20
CA SER A 322 -9.13 10.28 -13.85
C SER A 322 -8.19 10.80 -12.75
N ALA A 323 -7.29 11.73 -13.08
CA ALA A 323 -6.28 12.25 -12.15
C ALA A 323 -6.79 13.33 -11.16
N VAL A 324 -8.08 13.66 -11.19
CA VAL A 324 -8.77 14.51 -10.20
C VAL A 324 -8.38 14.16 -8.76
N SER A 325 -8.31 12.88 -8.42
CA SER A 325 -7.93 12.37 -7.10
C SER A 325 -6.45 12.53 -6.73
N PHE A 326 -5.59 12.95 -7.65
CA PHE A 326 -4.16 13.21 -7.41
C PHE A 326 -3.93 14.65 -6.92
N LEU A 327 -4.65 15.63 -7.50
CA LEU A 327 -4.37 17.05 -7.29
C LEU A 327 -4.87 17.59 -5.96
N GLU A 328 -5.97 17.06 -5.41
CA GLU A 328 -6.49 17.49 -4.09
C GLU A 328 -5.47 17.23 -2.96
N GLY A 329 -4.70 16.14 -3.05
CA GLY A 329 -3.62 15.85 -2.09
C GLY A 329 -2.37 16.72 -2.27
N LEU A 330 -2.06 17.15 -3.51
CA LEU A 330 -0.81 17.85 -3.81
C LEU A 330 -0.85 19.35 -3.46
N LEU A 331 -2.04 19.97 -3.46
CA LEU A 331 -2.23 21.41 -3.26
C LEU A 331 -2.28 21.85 -1.78
N SER A 332 -2.04 20.92 -0.84
CA SER A 332 -2.16 21.17 0.61
C SER A 332 -0.86 21.65 1.28
N PHE A 333 0.22 21.90 0.52
CA PHE A 333 1.52 22.29 1.06
C PHE A 333 2.08 23.58 0.44
N GLU A 334 2.54 24.46 1.33
CA GLU A 334 3.32 25.69 1.08
C GLU A 334 2.65 26.84 0.30
N THR A 335 2.17 27.83 1.05
CA THR A 335 2.81 29.16 1.06
C THR A 335 2.51 29.86 2.38
N ASP A 336 3.54 30.33 3.08
CA ASP A 336 3.38 31.12 4.32
C ASP A 336 4.30 32.35 4.25
N GLY A 337 3.78 33.52 4.62
CA GLY A 337 4.39 34.81 4.32
C GLY A 337 3.59 35.98 4.91
N PRO A 338 4.25 37.07 5.37
CA PRO A 338 3.96 37.52 6.72
C PRO A 338 2.85 38.59 6.88
N CYS A 339 2.00 38.33 7.88
CA CYS A 339 1.30 39.27 8.77
C CYS A 339 0.90 40.66 8.23
N SER A 340 -0.41 40.86 7.99
CA SER A 340 -1.02 42.20 7.94
C SER A 340 -2.47 42.23 8.48
N THR A 341 -2.59 42.56 9.77
CA THR A 341 -3.76 43.17 10.44
C THR A 341 -5.19 42.69 10.12
N ASN A 342 -5.68 41.79 10.97
CA ASN A 342 -6.85 42.04 11.83
C ASN A 342 -8.24 42.33 11.19
N ARG A 343 -8.99 41.25 10.89
CA ARG A 343 -10.45 41.19 11.12
C ARG A 343 -10.81 39.89 11.85
N LYS A 344 -11.80 39.95 12.74
CA LYS A 344 -12.23 38.80 13.57
C LYS A 344 -12.83 37.68 12.70
N PRO A 345 -12.52 36.40 12.95
CA PRO A 345 -13.31 35.31 12.43
C PRO A 345 -14.66 35.25 13.16
N THR A 346 -15.77 35.24 12.41
CA THR A 346 -17.06 34.75 12.89
C THR A 346 -17.05 33.23 12.78
N ALA A 347 -17.41 32.52 13.85
CA ALA A 347 -17.58 31.08 13.80
C ALA A 347 -18.81 30.72 12.94
N ASP A 348 -18.62 29.97 11.86
CA ASP A 348 -18.88 28.53 11.87
C ASP A 348 -18.48 27.88 10.53
N SER A 349 -17.56 26.92 10.56
CA SER A 349 -17.21 26.04 9.43
C SER A 349 -16.33 24.86 9.87
N ARG A 350 -16.67 24.19 10.99
CA ARG A 350 -15.97 22.95 11.36
C ARG A 350 -16.43 21.80 10.45
N GLN A 351 -15.64 21.49 9.41
CA GLN A 351 -15.63 20.13 8.89
C GLN A 351 -15.12 19.19 10.00
N PRO A 352 -15.63 17.95 10.10
CA PRO A 352 -15.58 17.21 11.34
C PRO A 352 -14.18 16.73 11.70
N VAL A 353 -13.90 16.74 13.01
CA VAL A 353 -12.65 16.24 13.57
C VAL A 353 -12.77 14.73 13.74
N SER A 354 -12.36 13.99 12.71
CA SER A 354 -12.51 12.53 12.70
C SER A 354 -11.77 11.84 13.84
N LYS A 355 -12.50 11.02 14.60
CA LYS A 355 -12.03 10.19 15.72
C LYS A 355 -11.40 8.89 15.23
N LEU A 356 -10.37 8.43 15.91
CA LEU A 356 -9.89 7.04 15.84
C LEU A 356 -10.36 6.31 17.10
N VAL A 357 -11.22 5.30 16.96
CA VAL A 357 -11.75 4.51 18.08
C VAL A 357 -11.17 3.11 18.03
N LEU A 358 -10.28 2.80 18.97
CA LEU A 358 -9.53 1.56 19.06
C LEU A 358 -10.09 0.66 20.17
N PHE A 359 -10.34 -0.61 19.88
CA PHE A 359 -10.89 -1.59 20.82
C PHE A 359 -9.87 -2.71 21.12
N ASP A 360 -9.75 -3.15 22.38
CA ASP A 360 -9.31 -4.54 22.64
C ASP A 360 -10.44 -5.53 22.33
N ILE A 361 -10.17 -6.82 22.39
CA ILE A 361 -11.01 -7.92 21.95
C ILE A 361 -11.47 -8.78 23.14
N ASP A 362 -10.56 -9.26 23.97
CA ASP A 362 -10.84 -10.28 25.01
C ASP A 362 -11.24 -9.60 26.32
N GLY A 363 -12.52 -9.70 26.69
CA GLY A 363 -13.06 -8.96 27.84
C GLY A 363 -13.79 -7.67 27.43
N THR A 364 -13.42 -7.10 26.28
CA THR A 364 -14.00 -5.86 25.73
C THR A 364 -15.07 -6.11 24.66
N LEU A 365 -14.72 -6.75 23.54
CA LEU A 365 -15.68 -7.03 22.45
C LEU A 365 -16.32 -8.42 22.58
N LEU A 366 -15.58 -9.40 23.10
CA LEU A 366 -16.00 -10.79 23.08
C LEU A 366 -15.43 -11.64 24.22
N TRP A 367 -16.03 -12.83 24.37
CA TRP A 367 -15.56 -13.92 25.20
C TRP A 367 -15.47 -15.20 24.38
N THR A 368 -14.36 -15.96 24.51
CA THR A 368 -14.07 -17.17 23.73
C THR A 368 -14.07 -18.46 24.55
N ASP A 369 -14.79 -18.50 25.69
CA ASP A 369 -14.85 -19.67 26.58
C ASP A 369 -13.46 -20.20 26.99
N GLY A 370 -12.48 -19.31 27.15
CA GLY A 370 -11.10 -19.66 27.50
C GLY A 370 -10.28 -20.33 26.40
N ALA A 371 -10.76 -20.37 25.14
CA ALA A 371 -10.04 -20.97 24.00
C ALA A 371 -8.59 -20.47 23.87
N GLY A 372 -8.38 -19.16 24.00
CA GLY A 372 -7.04 -18.56 23.99
C GLY A 372 -6.10 -19.14 25.05
N ARG A 373 -6.56 -19.29 26.30
CA ARG A 373 -5.77 -19.88 27.39
C ARG A 373 -5.40 -21.34 27.10
N ARG A 374 -6.35 -22.13 26.58
CA ARG A 374 -6.09 -23.54 26.22
C ARG A 374 -5.12 -23.67 25.05
N ALA A 375 -5.25 -22.84 24.03
CA ALA A 375 -4.34 -22.81 22.88
C ALA A 375 -2.91 -22.40 23.28
N ILE A 376 -2.74 -21.36 24.11
CA ILE A 376 -1.41 -20.97 24.64
C ILE A 376 -0.82 -22.07 25.52
N ARG A 377 -1.61 -22.69 26.41
CA ARG A 377 -1.21 -23.83 27.25
C ARG A 377 -0.71 -25.00 26.42
N ALA A 378 -1.45 -25.35 25.36
CA ALA A 378 -1.09 -26.44 24.45
C ALA A 378 0.16 -26.13 23.62
N ALA A 379 0.33 -24.89 23.16
CA ALA A 379 1.52 -24.44 22.42
C ALA A 379 2.79 -24.46 23.29
N LEU A 380 2.71 -23.90 24.51
CA LEU A 380 3.82 -23.91 25.48
C LEU A 380 4.26 -25.35 25.83
N LEU A 381 3.31 -26.26 26.06
CA LEU A 381 3.62 -27.68 26.30
C LEU A 381 4.23 -28.38 25.07
N ALA A 382 3.77 -28.05 23.86
CA ALA A 382 4.24 -28.68 22.63
C ALA A 382 5.66 -28.24 22.23
N GLU A 383 5.98 -26.95 22.34
CA GLU A 383 7.26 -26.40 21.87
C GLU A 383 8.31 -26.32 22.99
N MET A 384 7.90 -26.08 24.24
CA MET A 384 8.81 -25.80 25.38
C MET A 384 8.69 -26.83 26.54
N GLY A 385 7.83 -27.85 26.42
CA GLY A 385 7.66 -28.90 27.43
C GLY A 385 7.04 -28.47 28.76
N THR A 386 6.74 -27.17 28.95
CA THR A 386 6.13 -26.62 30.16
C THR A 386 5.17 -25.49 29.82
N ALA A 387 4.03 -25.40 30.53
CA ALA A 387 3.10 -24.29 30.44
C ALA A 387 3.37 -23.15 31.44
N GLY A 388 4.35 -23.32 32.33
CA GLY A 388 4.49 -22.48 33.52
C GLY A 388 3.22 -22.50 34.39
N PRO A 389 2.99 -21.48 35.24
CA PRO A 389 1.83 -21.40 36.13
C PRO A 389 0.55 -20.94 35.42
N ILE A 390 0.34 -21.27 34.14
CA ILE A 390 -0.72 -20.66 33.31
C ILE A 390 -2.13 -20.81 33.88
N ASP A 391 -2.42 -21.88 34.60
CA ASP A 391 -3.76 -22.14 35.15
C ASP A 391 -4.12 -21.16 36.30
N GLY A 392 -3.13 -20.50 36.91
CA GLY A 392 -3.31 -19.43 37.92
C GLY A 392 -2.87 -18.03 37.47
N TYR A 393 -2.47 -17.84 36.21
CA TYR A 393 -1.83 -16.63 35.71
C TYR A 393 -2.82 -15.67 35.00
N ARG A 394 -2.67 -14.35 35.21
CA ARG A 394 -3.47 -13.31 34.55
C ARG A 394 -2.92 -12.98 33.16
N LEU A 395 -3.75 -13.19 32.15
CA LEU A 395 -3.46 -12.95 30.71
C LEU A 395 -3.93 -11.58 30.25
N ASP A 396 -4.93 -11.04 30.95
CA ASP A 396 -5.55 -9.74 30.76
C ASP A 396 -4.53 -8.59 30.82
N GLY A 397 -4.66 -7.63 29.90
CA GLY A 397 -3.82 -6.44 29.80
C GLY A 397 -2.41 -6.63 29.20
N LYS A 398 -2.03 -7.85 28.78
CA LYS A 398 -0.70 -8.19 28.26
C LYS A 398 -0.70 -8.48 26.76
N THR A 399 0.48 -8.64 26.15
CA THR A 399 0.64 -9.13 24.77
C THR A 399 0.86 -10.65 24.75
N ASP A 400 0.46 -11.34 23.67
CA ASP A 400 0.71 -12.78 23.52
C ASP A 400 2.21 -13.14 23.66
N PRO A 401 3.18 -12.41 23.08
CA PRO A 401 4.61 -12.63 23.33
C PRO A 401 5.02 -12.41 24.80
N GLN A 402 4.50 -11.38 25.46
CA GLN A 402 4.78 -11.11 26.88
C GLN A 402 4.26 -12.24 27.78
N ILE A 403 3.06 -12.75 27.50
CA ILE A 403 2.47 -13.91 28.20
C ILE A 403 3.39 -15.13 28.09
N VAL A 404 3.87 -15.43 26.88
CA VAL A 404 4.80 -16.56 26.65
C VAL A 404 6.12 -16.37 27.40
N GLN A 405 6.72 -15.17 27.32
CA GLN A 405 7.96 -14.82 28.02
C GLN A 405 7.82 -14.96 29.54
N GLU A 406 6.77 -14.38 30.14
CA GLU A 406 6.56 -14.42 31.58
C GLU A 406 6.24 -15.83 32.10
N LEU A 407 5.46 -16.64 31.35
CA LEU A 407 5.15 -18.01 31.74
C LEU A 407 6.40 -18.93 31.69
N LEU A 408 7.26 -18.76 30.68
CA LEU A 408 8.54 -19.47 30.60
C LEU A 408 9.52 -19.01 31.70
N ALA A 409 9.56 -17.72 32.00
CA ALA A 409 10.39 -17.18 33.09
C ALA A 409 9.93 -17.70 34.46
N ALA A 410 8.61 -17.73 34.71
CA ALA A 410 8.03 -18.29 35.92
C ALA A 410 8.20 -19.83 36.02
N ALA A 411 8.41 -20.52 34.90
CA ALA A 411 8.79 -21.93 34.85
C ALA A 411 10.30 -22.17 35.08
N GLY A 412 11.12 -21.12 35.11
CA GLY A 412 12.59 -21.22 35.15
C GLY A 412 13.19 -21.77 33.86
N HIS A 413 12.49 -21.67 32.72
CA HIS A 413 12.97 -22.20 31.45
C HIS A 413 14.16 -21.38 30.93
N PRO A 414 15.30 -22.01 30.54
CA PRO A 414 16.51 -21.29 30.14
C PRO A 414 16.27 -20.31 28.98
N ASP A 415 15.46 -20.72 28.00
CA ASP A 415 15.10 -19.92 26.84
C ASP A 415 14.00 -18.88 27.04
N ALA A 416 13.58 -18.57 28.27
CA ALA A 416 12.44 -17.69 28.54
C ALA A 416 12.51 -16.31 27.85
N ALA A 417 13.72 -15.80 27.58
CA ALA A 417 13.96 -14.53 26.90
C ALA A 417 14.34 -14.68 25.41
N SER A 418 14.28 -15.88 24.82
CA SER A 418 14.65 -16.13 23.42
C SER A 418 13.55 -15.69 22.45
N PRO A 419 13.75 -14.67 21.59
CA PRO A 419 12.71 -14.19 20.68
C PRO A 419 12.25 -15.27 19.69
N ALA A 420 13.17 -16.14 19.25
CA ALA A 420 12.85 -17.22 18.31
C ALA A 420 11.93 -18.28 18.93
N HIS A 421 12.15 -18.64 20.21
CA HIS A 421 11.29 -19.59 20.91
C HIS A 421 9.94 -18.97 21.29
N ILE A 422 9.91 -17.67 21.64
CA ILE A 422 8.66 -16.92 21.83
C ILE A 422 7.85 -16.88 20.53
N GLU A 423 8.48 -16.59 19.38
CA GLU A 423 7.81 -16.60 18.06
C GLU A 423 7.32 -18.01 17.68
N GLN A 424 8.10 -19.06 17.95
CA GLN A 424 7.72 -20.45 17.71
C GLN A 424 6.46 -20.85 18.51
N VAL A 425 6.41 -20.54 19.81
CA VAL A 425 5.22 -20.75 20.64
C VAL A 425 4.04 -19.91 20.13
N CYS A 426 4.25 -18.65 19.77
CA CYS A 426 3.21 -17.77 19.23
C CYS A 426 2.59 -18.33 17.94
N ARG A 427 3.44 -18.77 16.99
CA ARG A 427 3.01 -19.41 15.73
C ARG A 427 2.26 -20.72 16.00
N ARG A 428 2.72 -21.50 16.98
CA ARG A 428 2.05 -22.74 17.40
C ARG A 428 0.68 -22.46 18.02
N TYR A 429 0.58 -21.46 18.88
CA TYR A 429 -0.67 -21.02 19.51
C TYR A 429 -1.73 -20.65 18.46
N VAL A 430 -1.39 -19.84 17.45
CA VAL A 430 -2.33 -19.51 16.36
C VAL A 430 -2.79 -20.77 15.62
N SER A 431 -1.89 -21.73 15.35
CA SER A 431 -2.24 -23.01 14.69
C SER A 431 -3.21 -23.89 15.50
N LEU A 432 -3.23 -23.74 16.83
CA LEU A 432 -4.10 -24.50 17.74
C LEU A 432 -5.38 -23.74 18.11
N LEU A 433 -5.35 -22.40 18.07
CA LEU A 433 -6.45 -21.53 18.45
C LEU A 433 -7.72 -21.79 17.64
N GLN A 434 -7.62 -22.10 16.34
CA GLN A 434 -8.80 -22.41 15.53
C GLN A 434 -9.56 -23.62 16.09
N GLY A 435 -8.88 -24.74 16.37
CA GLY A 435 -9.51 -25.93 16.94
C GLY A 435 -10.08 -25.69 18.34
N GLU A 436 -9.43 -24.85 19.14
CA GLU A 436 -9.94 -24.46 20.46
C GLU A 436 -11.17 -23.53 20.40
N LEU A 437 -11.28 -22.71 19.35
CA LEU A 437 -12.49 -21.92 19.06
C LEU A 437 -13.62 -22.80 18.52
N GLU A 438 -13.32 -23.82 17.71
CA GLU A 438 -14.29 -24.83 17.26
C GLU A 438 -14.85 -25.66 18.44
N VAL A 439 -14.01 -26.08 19.39
CA VAL A 439 -14.43 -26.69 20.67
C VAL A 439 -15.27 -25.72 21.53
N SER A 440 -15.12 -24.41 21.30
CA SER A 440 -15.84 -23.33 21.99
C SER A 440 -17.03 -22.78 21.18
N ALA A 441 -17.40 -23.42 20.06
CA ALA A 441 -18.56 -23.03 19.27
C ALA A 441 -19.85 -23.07 20.11
N GLY A 442 -20.69 -22.05 19.95
CA GLY A 442 -21.92 -21.87 20.75
C GLY A 442 -21.70 -21.43 22.21
N ARG A 443 -20.46 -21.32 22.69
CA ARG A 443 -20.11 -20.72 23.99
C ARG A 443 -19.32 -19.42 23.84
N SER A 444 -18.53 -19.31 22.77
CA SER A 444 -17.96 -18.05 22.31
C SER A 444 -19.07 -17.07 21.90
N ARG A 445 -18.97 -15.80 22.33
CA ARG A 445 -20.00 -14.77 22.10
C ARG A 445 -19.41 -13.36 22.15
N THR A 446 -20.08 -12.39 21.53
CA THR A 446 -19.89 -10.97 21.82
C THR A 446 -20.43 -10.60 23.21
N TYR A 447 -19.99 -9.47 23.75
CA TYR A 447 -20.65 -8.86 24.93
C TYR A 447 -21.93 -8.10 24.53
N PRO A 448 -22.89 -7.90 25.47
CA PRO A 448 -24.13 -7.19 25.19
C PRO A 448 -23.89 -5.79 24.61
N GLY A 449 -24.58 -5.47 23.51
CA GLY A 449 -24.50 -4.17 22.84
C GLY A 449 -23.27 -3.94 21.95
N VAL A 450 -22.34 -4.91 21.85
CA VAL A 450 -21.15 -4.78 20.99
C VAL A 450 -21.50 -4.60 19.51
N PRO A 451 -22.37 -5.43 18.88
CA PRO A 451 -22.80 -5.20 17.50
C PRO A 451 -23.42 -3.81 17.32
N GLU A 452 -24.32 -3.42 18.21
CA GLU A 452 -25.07 -2.16 18.16
C GLU A 452 -24.17 -0.92 18.33
N LEU A 453 -23.15 -0.98 19.19
CA LEU A 453 -22.15 0.06 19.38
C LEU A 453 -21.27 0.23 18.14
N LEU A 454 -20.73 -0.87 17.59
CA LEU A 454 -19.93 -0.84 16.37
C LEU A 454 -20.75 -0.30 15.21
N ASP A 455 -22.00 -0.73 15.08
CA ASP A 455 -22.98 -0.24 14.10
C ASP A 455 -23.27 1.26 14.22
N LEU A 456 -23.40 1.78 15.44
CA LEU A 456 -23.64 3.21 15.68
C LEU A 456 -22.43 4.06 15.31
N LEU A 457 -21.22 3.59 15.61
CA LEU A 457 -19.98 4.28 15.28
C LEU A 457 -19.63 4.19 13.78
N GLU A 458 -19.81 3.02 13.16
CA GLU A 458 -19.52 2.81 11.73
C GLU A 458 -20.47 3.59 10.79
N ARG A 459 -21.69 3.89 11.25
CA ARG A 459 -22.60 4.83 10.56
C ARG A 459 -22.13 6.30 10.58
N ARG A 460 -21.09 6.65 11.32
CA ARG A 460 -20.57 8.02 11.42
C ARG A 460 -19.42 8.28 10.46
N ALA A 461 -19.56 9.30 9.62
CA ALA A 461 -18.49 9.76 8.72
C ALA A 461 -17.28 10.37 9.44
N ASP A 462 -17.39 10.67 10.74
CA ASP A 462 -16.32 11.21 11.60
C ASP A 462 -15.74 10.16 12.57
N ALA A 463 -15.95 8.87 12.32
CA ALA A 463 -15.30 7.77 13.03
C ALA A 463 -14.47 6.88 12.10
N VAL A 464 -13.31 6.42 12.59
CA VAL A 464 -12.62 5.23 12.08
C VAL A 464 -12.48 4.23 13.22
N LEU A 465 -13.01 3.03 13.00
CA LEU A 465 -12.87 1.90 13.92
C LEU A 465 -11.52 1.21 13.71
N GLY A 466 -10.91 0.76 14.81
CA GLY A 466 -9.71 -0.05 14.77
C GLY A 466 -9.55 -0.96 15.98
N LEU A 467 -8.53 -1.80 15.94
CA LEU A 467 -8.13 -2.68 17.03
C LEU A 467 -6.85 -2.16 17.69
N LEU A 468 -6.80 -2.24 19.01
CA LEU A 468 -5.58 -2.12 19.80
C LEU A 468 -5.59 -3.25 20.81
N THR A 469 -4.80 -4.29 20.55
CA THR A 469 -4.86 -5.50 21.36
C THR A 469 -3.53 -6.20 21.52
N GLY A 470 -3.38 -6.89 22.63
CA GLY A 470 -2.23 -7.75 22.90
C GLY A 470 -2.24 -9.05 22.09
N ASN A 471 -3.36 -9.39 21.45
CA ASN A 471 -3.44 -10.54 20.55
C ASN A 471 -2.51 -10.38 19.35
N LEU A 472 -1.93 -11.50 18.87
CA LEU A 472 -1.35 -11.59 17.53
C LEU A 472 -2.45 -11.31 16.47
N ALA A 473 -2.10 -10.63 15.37
CA ALA A 473 -3.07 -10.21 14.34
C ALA A 473 -3.93 -11.36 13.77
N GLU A 474 -3.33 -12.53 13.53
CA GLU A 474 -4.05 -13.72 13.06
C GLU A 474 -4.99 -14.29 14.14
N GLY A 475 -4.55 -14.29 15.40
CA GLY A 475 -5.35 -14.74 16.54
C GLY A 475 -6.56 -13.85 16.80
N ALA A 476 -6.36 -12.52 16.77
CA ALA A 476 -7.43 -11.53 16.81
C ALA A 476 -8.50 -11.79 15.73
N ALA A 477 -8.07 -12.01 14.47
CA ALA A 477 -8.97 -12.27 13.36
C ALA A 477 -9.69 -13.63 13.45
N LEU A 478 -9.10 -14.64 14.11
CA LEU A 478 -9.79 -15.91 14.42
C LEU A 478 -10.86 -15.72 15.50
N LYS A 479 -10.54 -15.03 16.60
CA LYS A 479 -11.48 -14.78 17.71
C LYS A 479 -12.72 -14.00 17.28
N LEU A 480 -12.53 -12.93 16.50
CA LEU A 480 -13.64 -12.11 15.97
C LEU A 480 -14.58 -12.94 15.09
N ARG A 481 -14.05 -13.72 14.14
CA ARG A 481 -14.85 -14.59 13.27
C ARG A 481 -15.62 -15.66 14.05
N ALA A 482 -15.03 -16.22 15.11
CA ALA A 482 -15.67 -17.23 15.96
C ALA A 482 -16.90 -16.72 16.75
N VAL A 483 -17.10 -15.39 16.81
CA VAL A 483 -18.32 -14.76 17.38
C VAL A 483 -19.16 -14.01 16.35
N GLY A 484 -18.87 -14.18 15.05
CA GLY A 484 -19.62 -13.54 13.96
C GLY A 484 -19.28 -12.06 13.71
N LEU A 485 -18.22 -11.51 14.33
CA LEU A 485 -17.71 -10.18 13.98
C LEU A 485 -16.73 -10.30 12.80
N ASP A 486 -16.98 -9.52 11.75
CA ASP A 486 -16.03 -9.37 10.64
C ASP A 486 -14.82 -8.51 11.08
N PRO A 487 -13.57 -9.02 11.00
CA PRO A 487 -12.37 -8.20 11.20
C PRO A 487 -12.29 -7.00 10.25
N GLY A 488 -12.93 -7.05 9.08
CA GLY A 488 -12.95 -5.96 8.10
C GLY A 488 -13.57 -4.65 8.58
N ARG A 489 -14.41 -4.69 9.63
CA ARG A 489 -14.95 -3.47 10.29
C ARG A 489 -13.86 -2.59 10.89
N PHE A 490 -12.75 -3.19 11.30
CA PHE A 490 -11.64 -2.51 11.97
C PHE A 490 -10.57 -2.10 10.95
N ARG A 491 -10.69 -0.88 10.43
CA ARG A 491 -9.87 -0.34 9.34
C ARG A 491 -8.42 -0.03 9.76
N VAL A 492 -8.15 0.03 11.06
CA VAL A 492 -6.83 0.21 11.67
C VAL A 492 -6.59 -0.94 12.66
N GLY A 493 -5.34 -1.36 12.84
CA GLY A 493 -4.99 -2.35 13.86
C GLY A 493 -3.58 -2.14 14.40
N ALA A 494 -3.41 -2.33 15.71
CA ALA A 494 -2.14 -2.58 16.36
C ALA A 494 -2.30 -3.80 17.29
N TYR A 495 -1.33 -4.71 17.20
CA TYR A 495 -1.42 -6.08 17.69
C TYR A 495 -0.17 -6.44 18.50
N GLY A 496 -0.24 -7.47 19.35
CA GLY A 496 0.94 -8.00 20.07
C GLY A 496 2.03 -8.56 19.14
N SER A 497 1.73 -8.75 17.86
CA SER A 497 2.70 -9.06 16.81
C SER A 497 3.49 -7.84 16.29
N ASP A 498 3.09 -6.62 16.64
CA ASP A 498 3.75 -5.37 16.20
C ASP A 498 4.77 -4.84 17.21
N ALA A 499 4.54 -5.06 18.51
CA ALA A 499 5.45 -4.73 19.59
C ALA A 499 5.22 -5.63 20.82
N ALA A 500 6.30 -5.97 21.54
CA ALA A 500 6.20 -6.78 22.76
C ALA A 500 5.54 -6.01 23.92
N GLU A 501 5.77 -4.70 24.03
CA GLU A 501 5.18 -3.84 25.06
C GLU A 501 3.87 -3.20 24.59
N ARG A 502 2.78 -3.41 25.34
CA ARG A 502 1.44 -2.87 25.02
C ARG A 502 1.40 -1.33 24.91
N SER A 503 2.29 -0.63 25.64
CA SER A 503 2.47 0.83 25.61
C SER A 503 2.91 1.40 24.26
N GLN A 504 3.49 0.57 23.37
CA GLN A 504 3.96 1.01 22.05
C GLN A 504 2.85 0.94 20.97
N LEU A 505 1.83 0.11 21.19
CA LEU A 505 0.74 -0.13 20.23
C LEU A 505 -0.09 1.12 19.87
N PRO A 506 -0.39 2.07 20.78
CA PRO A 506 -1.16 3.27 20.44
C PRO A 506 -0.50 4.14 19.37
N ALA A 507 0.84 4.25 19.40
CA ALA A 507 1.59 5.01 18.40
C ALA A 507 1.56 4.31 17.03
N ILE A 508 1.63 2.97 17.02
CA ILE A 508 1.53 2.16 15.80
C ILE A 508 0.12 2.30 15.19
N ALA A 509 -0.94 2.26 16.01
CA ALA A 509 -2.31 2.47 15.56
C ALA A 509 -2.54 3.91 15.03
N ALA A 510 -2.10 4.93 15.77
CA ALA A 510 -2.20 6.33 15.36
C ALA A 510 -1.47 6.60 14.03
N GLN A 511 -0.28 6.01 13.83
CA GLN A 511 0.47 6.13 12.57
C GLN A 511 -0.21 5.36 11.42
N ARG A 512 -0.77 4.17 11.68
CA ARG A 512 -1.54 3.39 10.68
C ARG A 512 -2.87 4.04 10.30
N ALA A 513 -3.39 4.95 11.13
CA ALA A 513 -4.60 5.71 10.84
C ALA A 513 -4.36 6.94 9.94
N VAL A 514 -3.12 7.42 9.80
CA VAL A 514 -2.79 8.62 9.01
C VAL A 514 -3.36 8.58 7.57
N PRO A 515 -3.25 7.47 6.80
CA PRO A 515 -3.81 7.39 5.45
C PRO A 515 -5.35 7.43 5.39
N LEU A 516 -6.03 7.18 6.52
CA LEU A 516 -7.49 7.17 6.61
C LEU A 516 -8.05 8.48 7.17
N LEU A 517 -7.23 9.25 7.89
CA LEU A 517 -7.64 10.42 8.69
C LEU A 517 -6.90 11.72 8.31
N GLY A 518 -5.94 11.67 7.39
CA GLY A 518 -5.19 12.83 6.88
C GLY A 518 -4.19 13.45 7.87
N ARG A 519 -4.09 12.91 9.10
CA ARG A 519 -3.26 13.42 10.20
C ARG A 519 -2.86 12.29 11.14
N VAL A 520 -1.80 12.50 11.92
CA VAL A 520 -1.56 11.71 13.15
C VAL A 520 -2.64 12.10 14.17
N VAL A 521 -3.27 11.10 14.78
CA VAL A 521 -4.34 11.31 15.77
C VAL A 521 -3.80 11.15 17.18
N SER A 522 -4.13 12.10 18.05
CA SER A 522 -3.70 12.18 19.45
C SER A 522 -4.72 12.98 20.27
N GLY A 523 -4.51 13.07 21.58
CA GLY A 523 -5.43 13.75 22.49
C GLY A 523 -6.80 13.07 22.54
N ASN A 524 -7.84 13.87 22.79
CA ASN A 524 -9.25 13.46 22.82
C ASN A 524 -9.78 12.85 21.50
N ASP A 525 -9.01 12.86 20.41
CA ASP A 525 -9.42 12.26 19.14
C ASP A 525 -8.95 10.82 18.97
N LEU A 526 -7.96 10.41 19.76
CA LEU A 526 -7.53 9.02 19.91
C LEU A 526 -8.31 8.44 21.09
N VAL A 527 -9.31 7.61 20.80
CA VAL A 527 -10.13 6.96 21.82
C VAL A 527 -9.74 5.49 21.91
N ILE A 528 -9.47 5.00 23.12
CA ILE A 528 -9.13 3.60 23.40
C ILE A 528 -10.22 3.03 24.30
N VAL A 529 -10.77 1.89 23.91
CA VAL A 529 -11.87 1.19 24.59
C VAL A 529 -11.37 -0.17 25.05
N GLY A 530 -11.47 -0.45 26.35
CA GLY A 530 -10.91 -1.66 26.96
C GLY A 530 -11.50 -2.01 28.33
N ASP A 531 -11.24 -3.22 28.80
CA ASP A 531 -11.72 -3.74 30.10
C ASP A 531 -10.63 -3.79 31.19
N THR A 532 -9.40 -3.33 30.90
CA THR A 532 -8.28 -3.38 31.84
C THR A 532 -7.64 -2.02 32.11
N PRO A 533 -7.02 -1.80 33.28
CA PRO A 533 -6.15 -0.64 33.55
C PRO A 533 -5.00 -0.48 32.56
N ALA A 534 -4.57 -1.54 31.87
CA ALA A 534 -3.55 -1.46 30.83
C ALA A 534 -4.09 -0.74 29.57
N ASP A 535 -5.37 -0.89 29.25
CA ASP A 535 -6.04 -0.15 28.16
C ASP A 535 -6.23 1.31 28.51
N VAL A 536 -6.59 1.56 29.78
CA VAL A 536 -6.76 2.91 30.31
C VAL A 536 -5.45 3.72 30.25
N THR A 537 -4.33 3.07 30.56
CA THR A 537 -3.02 3.74 30.65
C THR A 537 -2.21 3.73 29.35
N CYS A 538 -2.40 2.78 28.43
CA CYS A 538 -1.48 2.60 27.30
C CYS A 538 -1.36 3.86 26.41
N GLY A 539 -2.47 4.53 26.13
CA GLY A 539 -2.51 5.72 25.27
C GLY A 539 -2.16 7.05 25.97
N ALA A 540 -1.84 7.04 27.27
CA ALA A 540 -1.60 8.26 28.04
C ALA A 540 -0.45 9.13 27.49
N SER A 541 0.58 8.49 26.91
CA SER A 541 1.71 9.17 26.24
C SER A 541 1.31 9.99 25.01
N LEU A 542 0.16 9.67 24.40
CA LEU A 542 -0.44 10.39 23.27
C LEU A 542 -1.61 11.28 23.71
N GLY A 543 -1.91 11.35 25.01
CA GLY A 543 -3.09 12.03 25.55
C GLY A 543 -4.43 11.38 25.18
N ALA A 544 -4.42 10.09 24.84
CA ALA A 544 -5.62 9.37 24.39
C ALA A 544 -6.74 9.38 25.44
N ARG A 545 -7.99 9.38 24.99
CA ARG A 545 -9.17 9.18 25.84
C ARG A 545 -9.40 7.69 26.07
N ALA A 546 -9.25 7.24 27.30
CA ALA A 546 -9.65 5.90 27.72
C ALA A 546 -11.15 5.81 28.06
N ILE A 547 -11.83 4.79 27.54
CA ILE A 547 -13.18 4.39 27.94
C ILE A 547 -13.15 2.95 28.46
N GLY A 548 -13.51 2.76 29.71
CA GLY A 548 -13.54 1.46 30.37
C GLY A 548 -14.84 0.69 30.16
N VAL A 549 -14.78 -0.64 30.08
CA VAL A 549 -15.96 -1.52 30.18
C VAL A 549 -15.74 -2.64 31.20
N ALA A 550 -16.62 -2.77 32.19
CA ALA A 550 -16.48 -3.71 33.31
C ALA A 550 -16.98 -5.13 32.99
N THR A 551 -16.85 -5.56 31.73
CA THR A 551 -17.18 -6.91 31.25
C THR A 551 -16.04 -7.92 31.45
N GLY A 552 -14.84 -7.44 31.76
CA GLY A 552 -13.65 -8.24 32.05
C GLY A 552 -13.43 -8.57 33.53
N SER A 553 -12.16 -8.55 33.96
CA SER A 553 -11.74 -8.89 35.34
C SER A 553 -11.63 -7.69 36.29
N PHE A 554 -12.08 -6.51 35.88
CA PHE A 554 -11.99 -5.26 36.62
C PHE A 554 -13.35 -4.57 36.71
N SER A 555 -13.64 -3.95 37.85
CA SER A 555 -14.88 -3.21 38.04
C SER A 555 -14.81 -1.81 37.41
N ARG A 556 -15.98 -1.20 37.25
CA ARG A 556 -16.11 0.20 36.83
C ARG A 556 -15.35 1.17 37.75
N ALA A 557 -15.17 0.84 39.04
CA ALA A 557 -14.39 1.65 39.97
C ALA A 557 -12.88 1.54 39.68
N ASP A 558 -12.36 0.33 39.50
CA ASP A 558 -10.93 0.10 39.20
C ASP A 558 -10.50 0.81 37.90
N LEU A 559 -11.37 0.83 36.89
CA LEU A 559 -11.11 1.49 35.61
C LEU A 559 -11.12 3.02 35.73
N LEU A 560 -11.98 3.60 36.57
CA LEU A 560 -11.97 5.03 36.87
C LEU A 560 -10.77 5.43 37.74
N GLU A 561 -10.37 4.60 38.72
CA GLU A 561 -9.16 4.81 39.52
C GLU A 561 -7.88 4.72 38.68
N ALA A 562 -7.85 3.84 37.66
CA ALA A 562 -6.79 3.78 36.66
C ALA A 562 -6.74 5.01 35.72
N GLY A 563 -7.75 5.90 35.75
CA GLY A 563 -7.79 7.15 34.99
C GLY A 563 -8.70 7.15 33.76
N ALA A 564 -9.67 6.24 33.63
CA ALA A 564 -10.60 6.25 32.50
C ALA A 564 -11.47 7.52 32.51
N TYR A 565 -11.68 8.11 31.33
CA TYR A 565 -12.54 9.30 31.16
C TYR A 565 -14.01 8.96 31.46
N ALA A 566 -14.44 7.79 31.02
CA ALA A 566 -15.72 7.18 31.35
C ALA A 566 -15.52 5.67 31.53
N ALA A 567 -16.37 5.03 32.33
CA ALA A 567 -16.42 3.59 32.42
C ALA A 567 -17.87 3.12 32.55
N PHE A 568 -18.20 2.00 31.90
CA PHE A 568 -19.54 1.44 31.77
C PHE A 568 -19.58 -0.02 32.23
N ASP A 569 -20.72 -0.50 32.72
CA ASP A 569 -20.84 -1.89 33.21
C ASP A 569 -20.99 -2.90 32.05
N SER A 570 -21.49 -2.45 30.89
CA SER A 570 -21.46 -3.13 29.58
C SER A 570 -21.83 -2.12 28.49
N PHE A 571 -21.80 -2.52 27.21
CA PHE A 571 -22.29 -1.68 26.10
C PHE A 571 -23.79 -1.86 25.81
N ALA A 572 -24.55 -2.54 26.68
CA ALA A 572 -25.97 -2.88 26.47
C ALA A 572 -26.88 -1.66 26.21
N ASP A 573 -26.50 -0.48 26.74
CA ASP A 573 -26.91 0.81 26.19
C ASP A 573 -25.68 1.46 25.52
N PRO A 574 -25.60 1.46 24.17
CA PRO A 574 -24.45 2.00 23.47
C PRO A 574 -24.48 3.53 23.33
N VAL A 575 -25.60 4.21 23.62
CA VAL A 575 -25.72 5.66 23.36
C VAL A 575 -24.80 6.48 24.27
N PRO A 576 -24.77 6.28 25.60
CA PRO A 576 -23.82 6.97 26.49
C PRO A 576 -22.35 6.67 26.16
N VAL A 577 -22.06 5.50 25.58
CA VAL A 577 -20.71 5.11 25.14
C VAL A 577 -20.29 5.96 23.94
N VAL A 578 -21.18 6.13 22.95
CA VAL A 578 -20.94 7.03 21.81
C VAL A 578 -20.83 8.48 22.28
N GLU A 579 -21.63 8.93 23.25
CA GLU A 579 -21.48 10.27 23.83
C GLU A 579 -20.08 10.47 24.46
N ALA A 580 -19.57 9.49 25.20
CA ALA A 580 -18.22 9.55 25.78
C ALA A 580 -17.09 9.55 24.72
N VAL A 581 -17.30 8.94 23.54
CA VAL A 581 -16.36 9.02 22.40
C VAL A 581 -16.26 10.46 21.84
N TYR A 582 -17.34 11.26 21.94
CA TYR A 582 -17.45 12.57 21.26
C TYR A 582 -17.47 13.81 22.19
N ALA A 583 -17.49 13.62 23.51
CA ALA A 583 -17.39 14.70 24.52
C ALA A 583 -16.07 15.49 24.51
#